data_AF-A0A945TLU9-F1
#
_entry.id   AF-A0A945TLU9-F1
#
_cell.length_a   1.000
_cell.length_b   1.000
_cell.length_c   1.000
_cell.angle_alpha   90.00
_cell.angle_beta   90.00
_cell.angle_gamma   90.00
#
_symmetry.space_group_name_H-M   'P 1'
#
loop_
_entity.id
_entity.type
_entity.pdbx_description
1 polymer ?
#
loop_
_entity_poly.entity_id
_entity_poly.type
_entity_poly.pdbx_seq_one_letter_code
_entity_poly.pdbx_strand_id
1 'polypeptide(L)' 'IAKFSLDLQGLSGAIVDPEIAAGSARLQAMLMRSPAVRIEGGTDQILRNIISERVLGLPEDMRADKGIPFNKIPSGN' A
#
# COMPACT_ATOMS: atom_id res chain seq x y z
N ILE A 1 -2.59 -9.62 -9.76
CA ILE A 1 -2.42 -9.86 -11.22
C ILE A 1 -0.94 -10.14 -11.55
N ALA A 2 -0.01 -9.20 -11.32
CA ALA A 2 1.41 -9.40 -11.64
C ALA A 2 2.02 -10.69 -11.08
N LYS A 3 1.76 -11.02 -9.80
CA LYS A 3 2.19 -12.29 -9.19
C LYS A 3 1.73 -13.52 -9.99
N PHE A 4 0.43 -13.59 -10.27
CA PHE A 4 -0.15 -14.71 -11.02
C PHE A 4 0.46 -14.82 -12.42
N SER A 5 0.71 -13.69 -13.08
CA SER A 5 1.38 -13.68 -14.38
C SER A 5 2.82 -14.19 -14.31
N LEU A 6 3.58 -13.92 -13.24
CA LEU A 6 4.91 -14.50 -13.05
C LEU A 6 4.83 -16.00 -12.72
N ASP A 7 3.82 -16.44 -11.96
CA ASP A 7 3.60 -17.85 -11.69
C ASP A 7 3.37 -18.63 -13.02
N LEU A 8 2.66 -18.04 -13.99
CA LEU A 8 2.47 -18.61 -15.33
C LEU A 8 3.76 -18.64 -16.18
N GLN A 9 4.75 -17.79 -15.89
CA GLN A 9 6.06 -17.82 -16.57
C GLN A 9 6.98 -18.95 -16.05
N GLY A 10 6.57 -19.63 -14.98
CA GLY A 10 7.39 -20.65 -14.32
C GLY A 10 8.73 -20.07 -13.88
N LEU A 11 9.83 -20.82 -14.11
CA LEU A 11 11.17 -20.40 -13.72
C LEU A 11 11.63 -19.08 -14.38
N SER A 12 11.10 -18.76 -15.57
CA SER A 12 11.43 -17.50 -16.26
C SER A 12 10.94 -16.26 -15.50
N GLY A 13 9.95 -16.41 -14.60
CA GLY A 13 9.45 -15.31 -13.76
C GLY A 13 10.49 -14.71 -12.81
N ALA A 14 11.61 -15.40 -12.56
CA ALA A 14 12.73 -14.89 -11.75
C ALA A 14 13.69 -13.97 -12.53
N ILE A 15 13.62 -13.95 -13.86
CA ILE A 15 14.48 -13.11 -14.71
C ILE A 15 13.97 -11.67 -14.68
N VAL A 16 14.84 -10.71 -14.36
CA VAL A 16 14.51 -9.27 -14.27
C VAL A 16 15.22 -8.39 -15.30
N ASP A 17 16.14 -8.97 -16.08
CA ASP A 17 16.82 -8.26 -17.17
C ASP A 17 15.80 -7.93 -18.29
N PRO A 18 15.60 -6.64 -18.63
CA PRO A 18 14.64 -6.23 -19.66
C PRO A 18 14.91 -6.78 -21.05
N GLU A 19 16.16 -7.14 -21.38
CA GLU A 19 16.54 -7.68 -22.69
C GLU A 19 16.23 -9.18 -22.81
N ILE A 20 16.08 -9.87 -21.67
CA ILE A 20 15.89 -11.33 -21.61
C ILE A 20 14.47 -11.69 -21.16
N ALA A 21 13.92 -10.96 -20.20
CA ALA A 21 12.62 -11.27 -19.61
C ALA A 21 11.46 -11.00 -20.58
N ALA A 22 10.51 -11.92 -20.64
CA ALA A 22 9.30 -11.75 -21.44
C ALA A 22 8.56 -10.43 -21.10
N GLY A 23 8.16 -9.67 -22.12
CA GLY A 23 7.50 -8.38 -21.93
C GLY A 23 8.40 -7.33 -21.25
N SER A 24 9.71 -7.41 -21.46
CA SER A 24 10.72 -6.46 -20.97
C SER A 24 10.66 -6.25 -19.45
N ALA A 25 10.53 -7.35 -18.70
CA ALA A 25 10.46 -7.38 -17.23
C ALA A 25 9.29 -6.55 -16.61
N ARG A 26 8.27 -6.16 -17.38
CA ARG A 26 7.19 -5.29 -16.90
C ARG A 26 6.44 -5.89 -15.71
N LEU A 27 6.15 -7.19 -15.74
CA LEU A 27 5.40 -7.86 -14.68
C LEU A 27 6.21 -7.97 -13.38
N GLN A 28 7.51 -8.21 -13.51
CA GLN A 28 8.49 -8.22 -12.43
C GLN A 28 8.53 -6.83 -11.78
N ALA A 29 8.67 -5.78 -12.58
CA ALA A 29 8.65 -4.40 -12.10
C ALA A 29 7.34 -4.04 -11.39
N MET A 30 6.19 -4.43 -11.96
CA MET A 30 4.88 -4.20 -11.33
C MET A 30 4.73 -4.94 -10.00
N LEU A 31 5.19 -6.19 -9.91
CA LEU A 31 5.16 -6.95 -8.66
C LEU A 31 6.05 -6.30 -7.60
N MET A 32 7.28 -5.94 -7.95
CA MET A 32 8.22 -5.27 -7.05
C MET A 32 7.71 -3.91 -6.57
N ARG A 33 6.96 -3.17 -7.41
CA ARG A 33 6.35 -1.88 -7.02
C ARG A 33 5.08 -2.04 -6.18
N SER A 34 4.42 -3.19 -6.25
CA SER A 34 3.10 -3.39 -5.62
C SER A 34 3.03 -3.15 -4.10
N PRO A 35 4.07 -3.38 -3.27
CA PRO A 35 4.01 -3.03 -1.86
C PRO A 35 3.98 -1.52 -1.62
N ALA A 36 4.64 -0.73 -2.47
CA ALA A 36 4.75 0.71 -2.32
C ALA A 36 3.38 1.39 -2.50
N VAL A 37 2.56 0.93 -3.45
CA VAL A 37 1.22 1.51 -3.68
C VAL A 37 0.24 1.26 -2.51
N ARG A 38 0.55 0.36 -1.57
CA ARG A 38 -0.27 0.14 -0.37
C ARG A 38 0.03 1.09 0.78
N ILE A 39 1.01 1.97 0.60
CA ILE A 39 1.40 3.01 1.56
C ILE A 39 1.42 4.40 0.91
N GLU A 40 1.68 4.49 -0.40
CA GLU A 40 1.64 5.72 -1.17
C GLU A 40 0.22 6.33 -1.16
N GLY A 41 0.10 7.61 -0.83
CA GLY A 41 -1.21 8.30 -0.79
C GLY A 41 -2.10 7.93 0.40
N GLY A 42 -1.57 7.13 1.34
CA GLY A 42 -2.28 6.64 2.51
C GLY A 42 -2.15 5.12 2.60
N THR A 43 -1.87 4.60 3.79
CA THR A 43 -1.79 3.15 3.95
C THR A 43 -3.15 2.50 3.81
N ASP A 44 -3.17 1.23 3.40
CA ASP A 44 -4.40 0.43 3.35
C ASP A 44 -5.20 0.50 4.66
N GLN A 45 -4.53 0.53 5.81
CA GLN A 45 -5.17 0.65 7.12
C GLN A 45 -5.86 2.00 7.29
N ILE A 46 -5.16 3.11 6.97
CA ILE A 46 -5.72 4.46 7.11
C ILE A 46 -6.89 4.65 6.13
N LEU A 47 -6.75 4.22 4.88
CA LEU A 47 -7.82 4.32 3.89
C LEU A 47 -9.05 3.50 4.30
N ARG A 48 -8.85 2.31 4.88
CA ARG A 48 -9.94 1.50 5.44
C ARG A 48 -10.64 2.22 6.59
N ASN A 49 -9.91 2.83 7.51
CA ASN A 49 -10.49 3.62 8.60
C ASN A 49 -11.30 4.80 8.07
N ILE A 50 -10.78 5.53 7.07
CA ILE A 50 -11.50 6.62 6.42
C ILE A 50 -12.83 6.14 5.82
N ILE A 51 -12.84 4.98 5.14
CA ILE A 51 -14.08 4.40 4.61
C ILE A 51 -15.03 4.02 5.75
N SER A 52 -14.55 3.35 6.79
CA SER A 52 -15.34 2.97 7.97
C SER A 52 -16.05 4.18 8.60
N GLU A 53 -15.33 5.27 8.84
CA GLU A 53 -15.85 6.43 9.56
C GLU A 53 -16.65 7.36 8.66
N ARG A 54 -16.11 7.71 7.48
CA ARG A 54 -16.70 8.77 6.64
C ARG A 54 -17.73 8.26 5.64
N VAL A 55 -17.63 7.00 5.22
CA VAL A 55 -18.58 6.40 4.26
C VAL A 55 -19.59 5.55 5.00
N LEU A 56 -19.15 4.69 5.92
CA LEU A 56 -20.02 3.74 6.61
C LEU A 56 -20.56 4.26 7.96
N GLY A 57 -20.05 5.38 8.49
CA GLY A 57 -20.52 5.97 9.75
C GLY A 57 -20.20 5.14 10.99
N LEU A 58 -19.23 4.23 10.92
CA LEU A 58 -18.79 3.43 12.05
C LEU A 58 -18.08 4.32 13.09
N PRO A 59 -18.15 3.98 14.39
CA PRO A 59 -17.38 4.69 15.42
C PRO A 59 -15.88 4.70 15.11
N GLU A 60 -15.26 5.88 15.21
CA GLU A 60 -13.80 6.03 15.13
C GLU A 60 -13.12 5.39 16.35
N ASP A 61 -11.90 4.89 16.16
CA ASP A 61 -11.07 4.41 17.27
C ASP A 61 -10.78 5.52 18.29
N MET A 62 -10.57 5.11 19.54
CA MET A 62 -10.31 6.07 20.62
C MET A 62 -8.94 6.72 20.42
N ARG A 63 -8.94 8.06 20.29
CA ARG A 63 -7.75 8.87 20.06
C ARG A 63 -7.58 9.91 21.16
N ALA A 64 -6.41 9.91 21.81
CA ALA A 64 -6.10 10.83 22.90
C ALA A 64 -5.95 12.30 22.46
N ASP A 65 -5.63 12.53 21.19
CA ASP A 65 -5.36 13.84 20.59
C ASP A 65 -6.59 14.46 19.89
N LYS A 66 -7.73 13.76 19.86
CA LYS A 66 -8.88 14.16 19.02
C LYS A 66 -9.48 15.48 19.49
N GLY A 67 -9.68 16.40 18.54
CA GLY A 67 -10.24 17.74 18.80
C GLY A 67 -9.25 18.73 19.40
N ILE A 68 -8.01 18.30 19.66
CA ILE A 68 -6.94 19.17 20.15
C ILE A 68 -6.19 19.72 18.92
N PRO A 69 -6.07 21.06 18.76
CA PRO A 69 -5.20 21.62 17.74
C PRO A 69 -3.77 21.08 17.89
N PHE A 70 -3.10 20.80 16.77
CA PHE A 70 -1.80 20.13 16.78
C PHE A 70 -0.76 20.77 17.73
N ASN A 71 -0.73 22.11 17.82
CA ASN A 71 0.18 22.86 18.71
C ASN A 71 -0.19 22.80 20.20
N LYS A 72 -1.30 22.15 20.57
CA LYS A 72 -1.76 21.95 21.96
C LYS A 72 -1.67 20.49 22.39
N ILE A 73 -1.22 19.59 21.52
CA ILE A 73 -1.02 18.19 21.87
C ILE A 73 0.17 18.10 22.85
N PRO A 74 0.02 17.47 24.04
CA PRO A 74 1.12 17.30 24.97
C PRO A 74 2.30 16.57 24.33
N SER A 75 3.46 17.22 24.24
CA SER A 75 4.72 16.60 23.85
C SER A 75 5.53 16.28 25.11
N GLY A 76 6.05 15.06 25.24
CA GLY A 76 6.90 14.69 26.37
C GLY A 76 8.23 15.43 26.34
N ASN A 77 8.35 16.49 27.13
CA ASN A 77 9.59 17.10 27.58
C ASN A 77 9.66 17.01 29.10
#